data_AF-A0A845DDM6-F1
#
_entry.id   AF-A0A845DDM6-F1
#
_cell.length_a   1.000
_cell.length_b   1.000
_cell.length_c   1.000
_cell.angle_alpha   90.00
_cell.angle_beta   90.00
_cell.angle_gamma   90.00
#
_symmetry.space_group_name_H-M   'P 1'
#
loop_
_entity.id
_entity.type
_entity.pdbx_description
1 polymer ?
#
loop_
_entity_poly.entity_id
_entity_poly.type
_entity_poly.pdbx_seq_one_letter_code
_entity_poly.pdbx_strand_id
1 'polypeptide(L)'
;MYRFCTSPLTLTDALKLKAEHGAAARFIAGGTDLLIDLARDGSADGAEMGLIDLTRIPGLADIWEEEGALHLGPLVTHNQCVRSRSVVEKAFPLARACWEVGAPQIRNRATVAGNLVTASPANDSIVPLMALDASVRLESAARGSRTLPLARFFRGVRQVDLADDEMLTRISIPLPGSARRGNFIKLGLRRAQAISILSAAGSVACDGGADWASAAVTHAAVALGAVAPTVVRATEAEAYLIGKTLTEQTIEEAARLAATQARPIDDLRGSADYRKAMVETLVARLLRQLREGREREGWLETPVTLWGDTDGRWPVSTGLETAATVNGGAVELEGGMTLLDSLRAAGFVGVKEGCAEGECGACTVYLDGMAVMACLVPAERAAGSEVVTVEGLTGSSAESSELLHRVQQALIESGGVQCGFCTPGIVMSAAALLDERTNPDRLEAQEALTGNLCRCTGYRKILDAVV
;
A
#
# COMPACT_ATOMS: atom_id res chain seq x y z
N MET A 1 22.54 7.82 4.24
CA MET A 1 21.54 6.73 4.41
C MET A 1 21.82 5.56 3.47
N TYR A 2 22.20 5.84 2.22
CA TYR A 2 22.62 4.86 1.21
C TYR A 2 23.75 5.49 0.39
N ARG A 3 24.51 4.69 -0.36
CA ARG A 3 25.74 5.13 -1.05
C ARG A 3 25.46 5.93 -2.32
N PHE A 4 24.49 5.48 -3.10
CA PHE A 4 24.06 6.12 -4.34
C PHE A 4 22.60 5.76 -4.63
N CYS A 5 21.93 6.59 -5.42
CA CYS A 5 20.64 6.29 -6.00
C CYS A 5 20.69 6.61 -7.49
N THR A 6 20.29 5.67 -8.35
CA THR A 6 20.23 5.86 -9.80
C THR A 6 18.84 5.53 -10.32
N SER A 7 18.32 6.33 -11.25
CA SER A 7 16.98 6.16 -11.82
C SER A 7 17.08 5.79 -13.30
N PRO A 8 17.22 4.50 -13.66
CA PRO A 8 17.19 4.07 -15.07
C PRO A 8 15.85 4.41 -15.73
N LEU A 9 15.88 4.64 -17.04
CA LEU A 9 14.69 4.98 -17.83
C LEU A 9 14.02 3.77 -18.50
N THR A 10 14.68 2.60 -18.48
CA THR A 10 14.15 1.37 -19.08
C THR A 10 14.30 0.19 -18.13
N LEU A 11 13.39 -0.80 -18.25
CA LEU A 11 13.50 -2.06 -17.51
C LEU A 11 14.80 -2.80 -17.83
N THR A 12 15.21 -2.79 -19.10
CA THR A 12 16.46 -3.41 -19.54
C THR A 12 17.67 -2.84 -18.81
N ASP A 13 17.76 -1.52 -18.67
CA ASP A 13 18.88 -0.87 -18.00
C ASP A 13 18.82 -1.10 -16.48
N ALA A 14 17.63 -1.12 -15.89
CA ALA A 14 17.44 -1.49 -14.48
C ALA A 14 17.94 -2.91 -14.18
N LEU A 15 17.61 -3.88 -15.05
CA LEU A 15 18.07 -5.27 -14.90
C LEU A 15 19.59 -5.40 -15.11
N LYS A 16 20.19 -4.64 -16.02
CA LYS A 16 21.65 -4.59 -16.20
C LYS A 16 22.34 -4.05 -14.95
N LEU A 17 21.89 -2.90 -14.44
CA LEU A 17 22.42 -2.31 -13.21
C LEU A 17 22.32 -3.29 -12.03
N LYS A 18 21.19 -4.02 -11.93
CA LYS A 18 21.03 -5.04 -10.89
C LYS A 18 22.01 -6.21 -11.07
N ALA A 19 22.23 -6.67 -12.29
CA ALA A 19 23.20 -7.73 -12.57
C ALA A 19 24.65 -7.27 -12.29
N GLU A 20 24.98 -6.01 -12.58
CA GLU A 20 26.29 -5.41 -12.31
C GLU A 20 26.58 -5.26 -10.81
N HIS A 21 25.60 -4.76 -10.05
CA HIS A 21 25.77 -4.49 -8.62
C HIS A 21 25.44 -5.67 -7.70
N GLY A 22 24.63 -6.64 -8.16
CA GLY A 22 24.21 -7.80 -7.38
C GLY A 22 23.63 -7.40 -6.01
N ALA A 23 24.06 -8.06 -4.93
CA ALA A 23 23.61 -7.79 -3.57
C ALA A 23 23.98 -6.39 -3.04
N ALA A 24 24.91 -5.66 -3.67
CA ALA A 24 25.33 -4.33 -3.24
C ALA A 24 24.35 -3.22 -3.66
N ALA A 25 23.35 -3.51 -4.50
CA ALA A 25 22.27 -2.59 -4.80
C ALA A 25 20.89 -3.26 -4.73
N ARG A 26 19.91 -2.51 -4.22
CA ARG A 26 18.51 -2.93 -4.16
C ARG A 26 17.66 -2.05 -5.08
N PHE A 27 16.66 -2.67 -5.71
CA PHE A 27 15.61 -1.89 -6.35
C PHE A 27 14.81 -1.13 -5.29
N ILE A 28 14.49 0.12 -5.60
CA ILE A 28 13.55 0.91 -4.82
C ILE A 28 12.36 1.30 -5.70
N ALA A 29 11.17 0.95 -5.20
CA ALA A 29 9.91 1.39 -5.77
C ALA A 29 9.35 2.52 -4.90
N GLY A 30 8.41 2.21 -3.99
CA GLY A 30 7.80 3.17 -3.07
C GLY A 30 8.72 3.75 -1.99
N GLY A 31 9.74 2.99 -1.56
CA GLY A 31 10.63 3.35 -0.45
C GLY A 31 10.06 3.10 0.96
N THR A 32 8.76 2.78 1.06
CA THR A 32 8.00 2.75 2.32
C THR A 32 8.36 1.64 3.32
N ASP A 33 9.22 0.70 2.93
CA ASP A 33 9.74 -0.38 3.79
C ASP A 33 11.27 -0.33 3.76
N LEU A 34 11.86 -0.30 2.55
CA LEU A 34 13.31 -0.30 2.35
C LEU A 34 14.04 0.86 3.04
N LEU A 35 13.52 2.09 3.02
CA LEU A 35 14.20 3.20 3.68
C LEU A 35 14.14 3.10 5.21
N ILE A 36 13.08 2.50 5.75
CA ILE A 36 12.97 2.22 7.19
C ILE A 36 13.97 1.14 7.58
N ASP A 37 14.07 0.06 6.79
CA ASP A 37 15.07 -0.98 6.99
C ASP A 37 16.49 -0.40 7.00
N LEU A 38 16.84 0.40 5.99
CA LEU A 38 18.17 1.04 5.91
C LEU A 38 18.45 1.98 7.08
N ALA A 39 17.44 2.72 7.55
CA ALA A 39 17.57 3.60 8.71
C ALA A 39 17.77 2.82 10.02
N ARG A 40 17.09 1.69 10.19
CA ARG A 40 17.16 0.84 11.40
C ARG A 40 18.40 -0.03 11.46
N ASP A 41 18.88 -0.51 10.30
CA ASP A 41 20.02 -1.43 10.25
C ASP A 41 21.29 -0.78 10.80
N GLY A 42 21.45 0.56 10.73
CA GLY A 42 22.44 1.34 11.48
C GLY A 42 23.92 0.95 11.30
N SER A 43 24.21 -0.10 10.53
CA SER A 43 25.52 -0.63 10.22
C SER A 43 26.14 0.15 9.07
N ALA A 44 27.46 0.07 8.93
CA ALA A 44 28.17 0.59 7.76
C ALA A 44 27.58 0.04 6.45
N ASP A 45 27.02 -1.17 6.46
CA ASP A 45 26.46 -1.84 5.28
C ASP A 45 25.23 -1.10 4.70
N GLY A 46 24.41 -0.45 5.54
CA GLY A 46 23.29 0.37 5.06
C GLY A 46 23.77 1.60 4.29
N ALA A 47 24.80 2.27 4.79
CA ALA A 47 25.42 3.41 4.13
C ALA A 47 26.17 3.02 2.83
N GLU A 48 26.58 1.76 2.69
CA GLU A 48 27.22 1.23 1.48
C GLU A 48 26.22 0.72 0.42
N MET A 49 24.95 0.54 0.78
CA MET A 49 23.91 0.03 -0.13
C MET A 49 23.60 1.02 -1.26
N GLY A 50 23.60 0.55 -2.51
CA GLY A 50 23.10 1.29 -3.66
C GLY A 50 21.59 1.14 -3.87
N LEU A 51 20.95 2.16 -4.43
CA LEU A 51 19.54 2.13 -4.80
C LEU A 51 19.38 2.27 -6.32
N ILE A 52 18.50 1.44 -6.89
CA ILE A 52 18.06 1.52 -8.28
C ILE A 52 16.57 1.90 -8.27
N ASP A 53 16.28 3.17 -8.49
CA ASP A 53 14.93 3.73 -8.48
C ASP A 53 14.19 3.39 -9.77
N LEU A 54 13.18 2.55 -9.61
CA LEU A 54 12.35 2.07 -10.71
C LEU A 54 11.29 3.08 -11.16
N THR A 55 11.02 4.10 -10.35
CA THR A 55 9.76 4.87 -10.42
C THR A 55 9.64 5.79 -11.64
N ARG A 56 10.70 5.92 -12.43
CA ARG A 56 10.72 6.64 -13.71
C ARG A 56 10.62 5.75 -14.94
N ILE A 57 10.50 4.43 -14.77
CA ILE A 57 10.40 3.52 -15.92
C ILE A 57 8.94 3.48 -16.39
N PRO A 58 8.65 3.86 -17.65
CA PRO A 58 7.28 3.85 -18.17
C PRO A 58 6.70 2.43 -18.23
N GLY A 59 5.37 2.34 -18.07
CA GLY A 59 4.61 1.09 -18.20
C GLY A 59 4.71 0.14 -16.99
N LEU A 60 5.63 0.36 -16.05
CA LEU A 60 5.74 -0.51 -14.87
C LEU A 60 4.60 -0.34 -13.85
N ALA A 61 3.78 0.71 -13.98
CA ALA A 61 2.61 0.95 -13.13
C ALA A 61 1.28 0.57 -13.82
N ASP A 62 1.33 -0.18 -14.92
CA ASP A 62 0.13 -0.57 -15.67
C ASP A 62 -0.64 -1.72 -15.01
N ILE A 63 -1.97 -1.68 -15.19
CA ILE A 63 -2.90 -2.76 -14.87
C ILE A 63 -3.60 -3.12 -16.17
N TRP A 64 -3.52 -4.39 -16.59
CA TRP A 64 -4.09 -4.84 -17.87
C TRP A 64 -4.62 -6.26 -17.79
N GLU A 65 -5.42 -6.64 -18.77
CA GLU A 65 -5.96 -7.99 -18.90
C GLU A 65 -5.44 -8.64 -20.17
N GLU A 66 -4.93 -9.86 -20.03
CA GLU A 66 -4.33 -10.62 -21.12
C GLU A 66 -4.47 -12.12 -20.77
N GLU A 67 -4.69 -12.97 -21.79
CA GLU A 67 -4.69 -14.44 -21.64
C GLU A 67 -5.59 -14.99 -20.50
N GLY A 68 -6.72 -14.34 -20.22
CA GLY A 68 -7.63 -14.76 -19.15
C GLY A 68 -7.11 -14.50 -17.73
N ALA A 69 -6.21 -13.52 -17.58
CA ALA A 69 -5.71 -13.07 -16.29
C ALA A 69 -5.73 -11.53 -16.20
N LEU A 70 -5.83 -11.03 -14.97
CA LEU A 70 -5.58 -9.64 -14.62
C LEU A 70 -4.12 -9.51 -14.16
N HIS A 71 -3.39 -8.59 -14.76
CA HIS A 71 -1.97 -8.37 -14.49
C HIS A 71 -1.74 -7.02 -13.82
N LEU A 72 -0.78 -7.00 -12.90
CA LEU A 72 -0.29 -5.79 -12.25
C LEU A 72 1.21 -5.67 -12.51
N GLY A 73 1.64 -4.49 -12.99
CA GLY A 73 3.05 -4.13 -13.06
C GLY A 73 3.68 -3.92 -11.68
N PRO A 74 5.02 -3.89 -11.59
CA PRO A 74 5.74 -3.87 -10.31
C PRO A 74 5.65 -2.53 -9.57
N LEU A 75 5.25 -1.47 -10.26
CA LEU A 75 5.00 -0.15 -9.67
C LEU A 75 3.53 0.14 -9.38
N VAL A 76 2.62 -0.81 -9.61
CA VAL A 76 1.22 -0.63 -9.25
C VAL A 76 1.11 -0.40 -7.74
N THR A 77 0.63 0.77 -7.37
CA THR A 77 0.49 1.20 -5.98
C THR A 77 -0.79 0.66 -5.36
N HIS A 78 -0.86 0.62 -4.03
CA HIS A 78 -2.09 0.22 -3.35
C HIS A 78 -3.28 1.11 -3.73
N ASN A 79 -3.10 2.44 -3.86
CA ASN A 79 -4.20 3.32 -4.28
C ASN A 79 -4.60 3.12 -5.75
N GLN A 80 -3.67 2.75 -6.64
CA GLN A 80 -4.03 2.37 -8.01
C GLN A 80 -4.89 1.09 -8.04
N CYS A 81 -4.62 0.09 -7.19
CA CYS A 81 -5.51 -1.07 -7.02
C CYS A 81 -6.90 -0.67 -6.51
N VAL A 82 -6.96 0.28 -5.56
CA VAL A 82 -8.22 0.76 -4.96
C VAL A 82 -9.08 1.50 -5.99
N ARG A 83 -8.47 2.29 -6.88
CA ARG A 83 -9.16 3.07 -7.93
C ARG A 83 -9.36 2.31 -9.24
N SER A 84 -8.70 1.17 -9.43
CA SER A 84 -8.82 0.37 -10.65
C SER A 84 -10.15 -0.37 -10.69
N ARG A 85 -11.00 0.01 -11.65
CA ARG A 85 -12.27 -0.69 -11.91
C ARG A 85 -12.05 -2.20 -12.14
N SER A 86 -11.04 -2.58 -12.91
CA SER A 86 -10.76 -4.00 -13.19
C SER A 86 -10.38 -4.76 -11.91
N VAL A 87 -9.53 -4.19 -11.05
CA VAL A 87 -9.18 -4.81 -9.76
C VAL A 87 -10.41 -4.88 -8.85
N VAL A 88 -11.21 -3.81 -8.75
CA VAL A 88 -12.41 -3.76 -7.89
C VAL A 88 -13.49 -4.74 -8.35
N GLU A 89 -13.69 -4.92 -9.66
CA GLU A 89 -14.70 -5.83 -10.20
C GLU A 89 -14.23 -7.29 -10.17
N LYS A 90 -12.97 -7.56 -10.50
CA LYS A 90 -12.48 -8.92 -10.79
C LYS A 90 -11.57 -9.52 -9.71
N ALA A 91 -11.00 -8.67 -8.86
CA ALA A 91 -10.08 -9.06 -7.79
C ALA A 91 -10.41 -8.31 -6.48
N PHE A 92 -11.69 -8.16 -6.16
CA PHE A 92 -12.15 -7.36 -5.01
C PHE A 92 -11.43 -7.62 -3.68
N PRO A 93 -11.09 -8.86 -3.27
CA PRO A 93 -10.27 -9.10 -2.07
C PRO A 93 -8.97 -8.29 -2.04
N LEU A 94 -8.30 -8.13 -3.20
CA LEU A 94 -7.08 -7.35 -3.33
C LEU A 94 -7.36 -5.85 -3.20
N ALA A 95 -8.41 -5.35 -3.85
CA ALA A 95 -8.81 -3.94 -3.73
C ALA A 95 -9.09 -3.57 -2.26
N ARG A 96 -9.84 -4.41 -1.55
CA ARG A 96 -10.15 -4.21 -0.13
C ARG A 96 -8.90 -4.25 0.74
N ALA A 97 -8.04 -5.26 0.57
CA ALA A 97 -6.79 -5.31 1.32
C ALA A 97 -5.91 -4.08 1.06
N CYS A 98 -5.78 -3.65 -0.20
CA CYS A 98 -5.00 -2.46 -0.56
C CYS A 98 -5.53 -1.20 0.10
N TRP A 99 -6.85 -1.04 0.20
CA TRP A 99 -7.48 0.10 0.88
C TRP A 99 -7.14 0.19 2.37
N GLU A 100 -6.95 -0.95 3.03
CA GLU A 100 -6.62 -1.04 4.46
C GLU A 100 -5.11 -1.03 4.76
N VAL A 101 -4.26 -0.88 3.73
CA VAL A 101 -2.80 -0.71 3.90
C VAL A 101 -2.52 0.74 4.32
N GLY A 102 -1.82 0.89 5.45
CA GLY A 102 -1.30 2.17 5.94
C GLY A 102 -2.35 3.29 5.95
N ALA A 103 -1.95 4.43 5.40
CA ALA A 103 -2.79 5.60 5.12
C ALA A 103 -2.71 5.98 3.63
N PRO A 104 -3.61 6.84 3.11
CA PRO A 104 -3.62 7.21 1.70
C PRO A 104 -2.25 7.67 1.16
N GLN A 105 -1.49 8.46 1.93
CA GLN A 105 -0.16 8.94 1.52
C GLN A 105 0.86 7.81 1.34
N ILE A 106 0.79 6.78 2.19
CA ILE A 106 1.62 5.58 2.06
C ILE A 106 1.20 4.80 0.81
N ARG A 107 -0.11 4.64 0.58
CA ARG A 107 -0.66 3.91 -0.56
C ARG A 107 -0.40 4.56 -1.91
N ASN A 108 -0.06 5.84 -1.95
CA ASN A 108 0.38 6.54 -3.17
C ASN A 108 1.76 6.10 -3.63
N ARG A 109 2.58 5.53 -2.75
CA ARG A 109 3.96 5.12 -3.05
C ARG A 109 4.19 3.63 -2.87
N ALA A 110 3.61 3.02 -1.84
CA ALA A 110 3.74 1.60 -1.55
C ALA A 110 3.13 0.76 -2.69
N THR A 111 3.93 -0.14 -3.25
CA THR A 111 3.54 -1.00 -4.38
C THR A 111 3.18 -2.40 -3.93
N VAL A 112 2.25 -3.04 -4.65
CA VAL A 112 1.86 -4.42 -4.34
C VAL A 112 3.06 -5.35 -4.48
N ALA A 113 3.88 -5.19 -5.53
CA ALA A 113 5.09 -5.99 -5.72
C ALA A 113 6.13 -5.77 -4.61
N GLY A 114 6.33 -4.53 -4.16
CA GLY A 114 7.19 -4.23 -3.02
C GLY A 114 6.70 -4.96 -1.76
N ASN A 115 5.38 -4.96 -1.53
CA ASN A 115 4.75 -5.69 -0.44
C ASN A 115 4.99 -7.22 -0.53
N LEU A 116 5.01 -7.80 -1.74
CA LEU A 116 5.37 -9.21 -1.94
C LEU A 116 6.85 -9.47 -1.68
N VAL A 117 7.75 -8.66 -2.22
CA VAL A 117 9.21 -8.84 -2.09
C VAL A 117 9.66 -8.68 -0.63
N THR A 118 9.08 -7.73 0.11
CA THR A 118 9.29 -7.58 1.55
C THR A 118 8.91 -8.84 2.34
N ALA A 119 7.90 -9.60 1.90
CA ALA A 119 7.48 -10.87 2.50
C ALA A 119 7.29 -10.84 4.03
N SER A 120 6.75 -9.74 4.56
CA SER A 120 6.30 -9.70 5.95
C SER A 120 5.05 -10.57 6.12
N PRO A 121 4.94 -11.41 7.17
CA PRO A 121 3.73 -12.20 7.41
C PRO A 121 2.47 -11.36 7.63
N ALA A 122 2.63 -10.08 7.96
CA ALA A 122 1.55 -9.13 8.18
C ALA A 122 1.24 -8.22 6.97
N ASN A 123 1.88 -8.47 5.82
CA ASN A 123 1.63 -7.73 4.60
C ASN A 123 0.27 -8.14 4.00
N ASP A 124 -0.69 -7.21 4.06
CA ASP A 124 -2.09 -7.50 3.79
C ASP A 124 -2.38 -7.89 2.34
N SER A 125 -1.61 -7.39 1.36
CA SER A 125 -1.87 -7.69 -0.05
C SER A 125 -1.48 -9.13 -0.45
N ILE A 126 -0.61 -9.78 0.32
CA ILE A 126 -0.21 -11.17 0.07
C ILE A 126 -1.42 -12.12 0.26
N VAL A 127 -2.24 -11.87 1.29
CA VAL A 127 -3.35 -12.74 1.69
C VAL A 127 -4.40 -12.91 0.58
N PRO A 128 -4.99 -11.85 0.00
CA PRO A 128 -5.92 -11.99 -1.11
C PRO A 128 -5.25 -12.53 -2.36
N LEU A 129 -3.99 -12.20 -2.66
CA LEU A 129 -3.31 -12.76 -3.83
C LEU A 129 -3.10 -14.28 -3.70
N MET A 130 -2.84 -14.78 -2.49
CA MET A 130 -2.81 -16.21 -2.20
C MET A 130 -4.19 -16.85 -2.37
N ALA A 131 -5.28 -16.19 -1.93
CA ALA A 131 -6.65 -16.68 -2.11
C ALA A 131 -7.17 -16.55 -3.56
N LEU A 132 -6.54 -15.70 -4.38
CA LEU A 132 -6.87 -15.51 -5.79
C LEU A 132 -5.98 -16.35 -6.73
N ASP A 133 -5.23 -17.30 -6.18
CA ASP A 133 -4.36 -18.22 -6.92
C ASP A 133 -3.33 -17.50 -7.81
N ALA A 134 -2.81 -16.36 -7.36
CA ALA A 134 -1.92 -15.52 -8.14
C ALA A 134 -0.57 -16.21 -8.45
N SER A 135 0.08 -15.74 -9.51
CA SER A 135 1.46 -16.08 -9.88
C SER A 135 2.30 -14.82 -10.08
N VAL A 136 3.61 -14.97 -10.02
CA VAL A 136 4.56 -13.88 -10.24
C VAL A 136 5.55 -14.23 -11.34
N ARG A 137 5.92 -13.25 -12.14
CA ARG A 137 6.98 -13.33 -13.15
C ARG A 137 8.22 -12.61 -12.62
N LEU A 138 9.35 -13.28 -12.71
CA LEU A 138 10.66 -12.78 -12.33
C LEU A 138 11.54 -12.69 -13.57
N GLU A 139 12.33 -11.64 -13.69
CA GLU A 139 13.22 -11.40 -14.82
C GLU A 139 14.63 -11.04 -14.36
N SER A 140 15.61 -11.50 -15.13
CA SER A 140 17.04 -11.19 -15.00
C SER A 140 17.60 -10.90 -16.38
N ALA A 141 18.51 -9.93 -16.47
CA ALA A 141 19.23 -9.63 -17.70
C ALA A 141 20.05 -10.84 -18.21
N ALA A 142 20.59 -11.66 -17.31
CA ALA A 142 21.45 -12.78 -17.65
C ALA A 142 20.70 -14.09 -17.86
N ARG A 143 19.63 -14.33 -17.10
CA ARG A 143 18.93 -15.63 -17.02
C ARG A 143 17.58 -15.65 -17.76
N GLY A 144 17.12 -14.50 -18.24
CA GLY A 144 15.80 -14.36 -18.88
C GLY A 144 14.68 -14.32 -17.84
N SER A 145 13.53 -14.91 -18.18
CA SER A 145 12.30 -14.82 -17.37
C SER A 145 11.84 -16.17 -16.84
N ARG A 146 11.32 -16.21 -15.62
CA ARG A 146 10.59 -17.36 -15.07
C ARG A 146 9.29 -16.93 -14.39
N THR A 147 8.31 -17.82 -14.38
CA THR A 147 7.03 -17.63 -13.69
C THR A 147 6.82 -18.74 -12.68
N LEU A 148 6.32 -18.41 -11.50
CA LEU A 148 5.99 -19.37 -10.46
C LEU A 148 4.69 -18.98 -9.73
N PRO A 149 3.92 -19.96 -9.23
CA PRO A 149 2.80 -19.69 -8.34
C PRO A 149 3.26 -18.91 -7.11
N LEU A 150 2.45 -17.95 -6.66
CA LEU A 150 2.80 -17.08 -5.54
C LEU A 150 3.10 -17.88 -4.26
N ALA A 151 2.40 -19.00 -4.04
CA ALA A 151 2.64 -19.89 -2.90
C ALA A 151 4.07 -20.47 -2.85
N ARG A 152 4.78 -20.54 -3.99
CA ARG A 152 6.17 -21.01 -4.07
C ARG A 152 7.19 -19.87 -3.98
N PHE A 153 6.73 -18.63 -4.06
CA PHE A 153 7.59 -17.45 -4.00
C PHE A 153 8.09 -17.18 -2.58
N PHE A 154 7.29 -17.47 -1.55
CA PHE A 154 7.69 -17.25 -0.15
C PHE A 154 8.48 -18.43 0.40
N ARG A 155 9.64 -18.14 1.03
CA ARG A 155 10.53 -19.14 1.63
C ARG A 155 10.60 -19.04 3.16
N GLY A 156 10.17 -17.91 3.72
CA GLY A 156 10.14 -17.65 5.16
C GLY A 156 9.81 -16.19 5.45
N VAL A 157 9.99 -15.78 6.72
CA VAL A 157 9.80 -14.38 7.14
C VAL A 157 10.81 -13.50 6.42
N ARG A 158 10.34 -12.53 5.61
CA ARG A 158 11.17 -11.64 4.78
C ARG A 158 12.13 -12.38 3.85
N GLN A 159 11.77 -13.59 3.41
CA GLN A 159 12.56 -14.41 2.51
C GLN A 159 11.72 -14.89 1.34
N VAL A 160 12.20 -14.60 0.13
CA VAL A 160 11.53 -14.92 -1.14
C VAL A 160 12.46 -15.68 -2.09
N ASP A 161 11.87 -16.37 -3.05
CA ASP A 161 12.54 -16.98 -4.21
C ASP A 161 12.83 -15.90 -5.25
N LEU A 162 13.76 -15.00 -4.94
CA LEU A 162 14.24 -13.93 -5.80
C LEU A 162 15.76 -13.90 -5.72
N ALA A 163 16.46 -14.17 -6.81
CA ALA A 163 17.92 -14.11 -6.83
C ALA A 163 18.42 -12.65 -6.92
N ASP A 164 19.71 -12.45 -6.61
CA ASP A 164 20.31 -11.12 -6.50
C ASP A 164 20.34 -10.32 -7.80
N ASP A 165 20.19 -10.94 -8.97
CA ASP A 165 20.10 -10.29 -10.29
C ASP A 165 18.67 -10.25 -10.85
N GLU A 166 17.68 -10.63 -10.03
CA GLU A 166 16.29 -10.82 -10.45
C GLU A 166 15.37 -9.68 -9.97
N MET A 167 14.34 -9.40 -10.76
CA MET A 167 13.27 -8.45 -10.44
C MET A 167 11.90 -9.13 -10.61
N LEU A 168 10.97 -8.87 -9.69
CA LEU A 168 9.56 -9.18 -9.92
C LEU A 168 8.98 -8.16 -10.91
N THR A 169 8.55 -8.60 -12.09
CA THR A 169 8.07 -7.72 -13.18
C THR A 169 6.58 -7.83 -13.47
N ARG A 170 5.90 -8.87 -12.97
CA ARG A 170 4.45 -9.05 -13.17
C ARG A 170 3.83 -9.85 -12.04
N ILE A 171 2.69 -9.40 -11.53
CA ILE A 171 1.77 -10.20 -10.72
C ILE A 171 0.58 -10.57 -11.62
N SER A 172 0.18 -11.83 -11.66
CA SER A 172 -0.92 -12.31 -12.50
C SER A 172 -1.97 -13.01 -11.66
N ILE A 173 -3.22 -12.56 -11.78
CA ILE A 173 -4.39 -13.10 -11.10
C ILE A 173 -5.27 -13.79 -12.15
N PRO A 174 -5.48 -15.12 -12.09
CA PRO A 174 -6.33 -15.81 -13.04
C PRO A 174 -7.78 -15.32 -12.95
N LEU A 175 -8.41 -15.09 -14.12
CA LEU A 175 -9.81 -14.72 -14.23
C LEU A 175 -10.63 -15.95 -14.67
N PRO A 176 -11.27 -16.66 -13.72
CA PRO A 176 -12.04 -17.85 -14.02
C PRO A 176 -13.28 -17.54 -14.86
N GLY A 177 -13.72 -18.51 -15.68
CA GLY A 177 -14.97 -18.40 -16.44
C GLY A 177 -16.24 -18.46 -15.58
N SER A 178 -16.16 -18.94 -14.34
CA SER A 178 -17.27 -18.93 -13.37
C SER A 178 -17.14 -17.76 -12.40
N ALA A 179 -18.29 -17.17 -12.03
CA ALA A 179 -18.32 -16.06 -11.09
C ALA A 179 -17.84 -16.49 -9.70
N ARG A 180 -16.71 -15.93 -9.25
CA ARG A 180 -16.22 -16.06 -7.88
C ARG A 180 -16.65 -14.86 -7.05
N ARG A 181 -17.11 -15.10 -5.82
CA ARG A 181 -17.18 -14.04 -4.79
C ARG A 181 -15.95 -14.15 -3.92
N GLY A 182 -15.39 -13.00 -3.56
CA GLY A 182 -14.27 -12.97 -2.64
C GLY A 182 -14.31 -11.75 -1.75
N ASN A 183 -13.70 -11.88 -0.56
CA ASN A 183 -13.55 -10.79 0.38
C ASN A 183 -12.23 -10.91 1.15
N PHE A 184 -11.84 -9.82 1.81
CA PHE A 184 -10.73 -9.72 2.74
C PHE A 184 -11.22 -9.13 4.06
N ILE A 185 -10.75 -9.65 5.18
CA ILE A 185 -11.04 -9.14 6.52
C ILE A 185 -9.72 -9.02 7.28
N LYS A 186 -9.47 -7.82 7.82
CA LYS A 186 -8.34 -7.53 8.70
C LYS A 186 -8.81 -7.31 10.14
N LEU A 187 -8.04 -7.84 11.07
CA LEU A 187 -8.13 -7.51 12.48
C LEU A 187 -6.86 -6.77 12.89
N GLY A 188 -7.01 -5.51 13.29
CA GLY A 188 -5.93 -4.67 13.84
C GLY A 188 -6.33 -4.06 15.18
N LEU A 189 -5.36 -3.46 15.87
CA LEU A 189 -5.61 -2.75 17.15
C LEU A 189 -6.36 -1.42 16.98
N ARG A 190 -6.39 -0.88 15.76
CA ARG A 190 -7.06 0.37 15.37
C ARG A 190 -7.54 0.25 13.92
N ARG A 191 -8.44 1.16 13.49
CA ARG A 191 -9.10 1.10 12.17
C ARG A 191 -8.20 1.46 10.98
N ALA A 192 -7.14 2.25 11.19
CA ALA A 192 -6.21 2.67 10.14
C ALA A 192 -4.78 2.74 10.69
N GLN A 193 -3.77 2.75 9.81
CA GLN A 193 -2.35 2.67 10.20
C GLN A 193 -2.07 1.50 11.18
N ALA A 194 -2.78 0.37 11.03
CA ALA A 194 -2.64 -0.78 11.91
C ALA A 194 -1.90 -1.90 11.19
N ILE A 195 -0.88 -2.45 11.84
CA ILE A 195 -0.34 -3.76 11.46
C ILE A 195 -1.35 -4.82 11.90
N SER A 196 -1.65 -5.75 11.00
CA SER A 196 -2.60 -6.84 11.25
C SER A 196 -2.17 -7.69 12.46
N ILE A 197 -3.12 -7.91 13.39
CA ILE A 197 -3.06 -9.00 14.37
C ILE A 197 -3.21 -10.32 13.61
N LEU A 198 -4.23 -10.38 12.75
CA LEU A 198 -4.39 -11.38 11.69
C LEU A 198 -5.28 -10.84 10.58
N SER A 199 -5.24 -11.50 9.44
CA SER A 199 -6.14 -11.23 8.33
C SER A 199 -6.53 -12.53 7.64
N ALA A 200 -7.69 -12.53 6.98
CA ALA A 200 -8.19 -13.65 6.21
C ALA A 200 -8.75 -13.16 4.87
N ALA A 201 -8.46 -13.89 3.80
CA ALA A 201 -9.07 -13.67 2.49
C ALA A 201 -9.71 -14.96 1.98
N GLY A 202 -10.80 -14.80 1.23
CA GLY A 202 -11.55 -15.92 0.67
C GLY A 202 -11.91 -15.65 -0.78
N SER A 203 -11.84 -16.68 -1.61
CA SER A 203 -12.41 -16.71 -2.96
C SER A 203 -13.19 -18.01 -3.12
N VAL A 204 -14.49 -17.91 -3.42
CA VAL A 204 -15.39 -19.06 -3.51
C VAL A 204 -16.19 -18.95 -4.81
N ALA A 205 -16.44 -20.07 -5.48
CA ALA A 205 -17.44 -20.18 -6.53
C ALA A 205 -18.41 -21.33 -6.24
N CYS A 206 -19.65 -21.16 -6.69
CA CYS A 206 -20.73 -22.13 -6.53
C CYS A 206 -21.48 -22.33 -7.86
N ASP A 207 -22.12 -23.49 -8.04
CA ASP A 207 -22.76 -23.91 -9.30
C ASP A 207 -24.15 -23.28 -9.58
N GLY A 208 -24.74 -22.56 -8.64
CA GLY A 208 -26.16 -22.18 -8.68
C GLY A 208 -26.50 -20.82 -9.29
N GLY A 209 -25.56 -20.14 -9.95
CA GLY A 209 -25.82 -18.81 -10.53
C GLY A 209 -26.27 -17.79 -9.47
N ALA A 210 -27.55 -17.42 -9.45
CA ALA A 210 -28.11 -16.44 -8.51
C ALA A 210 -28.44 -17.01 -7.11
N ASP A 211 -28.69 -18.31 -6.98
CA ASP A 211 -29.01 -18.95 -5.69
C ASP A 211 -27.75 -19.50 -5.01
N TRP A 212 -26.86 -18.58 -4.61
CA TRP A 212 -25.57 -18.89 -4.00
C TRP A 212 -25.68 -19.59 -2.64
N ALA A 213 -26.82 -19.42 -1.95
CA ALA A 213 -27.02 -19.93 -0.60
C ALA A 213 -27.35 -21.43 -0.57
N SER A 214 -27.95 -21.97 -1.63
CA SER A 214 -28.30 -23.39 -1.75
C SER A 214 -27.30 -24.18 -2.62
N ALA A 215 -26.53 -23.49 -3.46
CA ALA A 215 -25.58 -24.07 -4.39
C ALA A 215 -24.40 -24.79 -3.72
N ALA A 216 -23.92 -25.86 -4.37
CA ALA A 216 -22.68 -26.52 -4.00
C ALA A 216 -21.47 -25.67 -4.41
N VAL A 217 -20.48 -25.61 -3.53
CA VAL A 217 -19.19 -24.96 -3.76
C VAL A 217 -18.36 -25.78 -4.75
N THR A 218 -17.85 -25.15 -5.81
CA THR A 218 -16.96 -25.77 -6.80
C THR A 218 -15.54 -25.26 -6.78
N HIS A 219 -15.32 -24.13 -6.12
CA HIS A 219 -13.98 -23.65 -5.82
C HIS A 219 -14.00 -22.98 -4.46
N ALA A 220 -12.98 -23.27 -3.65
CA ALA A 220 -12.77 -22.64 -2.37
C ALA A 220 -11.27 -22.37 -2.19
N ALA A 221 -10.97 -21.13 -1.83
CA ALA A 221 -9.63 -20.67 -1.54
C ALA A 221 -9.69 -19.78 -0.30
N VAL A 222 -8.96 -20.13 0.75
CA VAL A 222 -8.94 -19.39 2.02
C VAL A 222 -7.50 -19.19 2.45
N ALA A 223 -7.06 -17.94 2.53
CA ALA A 223 -5.71 -17.58 2.94
C ALA A 223 -5.72 -16.85 4.29
N LEU A 224 -4.69 -17.07 5.11
CA LEU A 224 -4.54 -16.51 6.44
C LEU A 224 -3.20 -15.76 6.57
N GLY A 225 -3.26 -14.51 7.03
CA GLY A 225 -2.10 -13.64 7.28
C GLY A 225 -1.81 -13.45 8.78
N ALA A 226 -0.54 -13.18 9.09
CA ALA A 226 0.00 -12.95 10.44
C ALA A 226 -0.31 -14.05 11.48
N VAL A 227 -0.53 -15.28 11.04
CA VAL A 227 -0.77 -16.45 11.90
C VAL A 227 0.19 -17.61 11.65
N ALA A 228 1.26 -17.38 10.88
CA ALA A 228 2.35 -18.30 10.59
C ALA A 228 3.57 -17.51 10.08
N PRO A 229 4.76 -18.13 9.93
CA PRO A 229 5.95 -17.47 9.37
C PRO A 229 5.79 -16.93 7.94
N THR A 230 4.80 -17.41 7.19
CA THR A 230 4.37 -16.87 5.90
C THR A 230 2.85 -16.85 5.86
N VAL A 231 2.26 -16.18 4.86
CA VAL A 231 0.83 -16.37 4.57
C VAL A 231 0.59 -17.83 4.18
N VAL A 232 -0.48 -18.43 4.71
CA VAL A 232 -0.81 -19.84 4.49
C VAL A 232 -2.21 -20.01 3.90
N ARG A 233 -2.40 -21.05 3.09
CA ARG A 233 -3.72 -21.48 2.56
C ARG A 233 -4.32 -22.51 3.50
N ALA A 234 -5.56 -22.33 3.91
CA ALA A 234 -6.30 -23.26 4.77
C ALA A 234 -6.83 -24.46 3.96
N THR A 235 -5.93 -25.26 3.39
CA THR A 235 -6.21 -26.34 2.44
C THR A 235 -7.21 -27.40 2.95
N GLU A 236 -7.24 -27.69 4.25
CA GLU A 236 -8.20 -28.61 4.86
C GLU A 236 -9.62 -28.04 4.82
N ALA A 237 -9.77 -26.74 5.13
CA ALA A 237 -11.04 -26.04 5.03
C ALA A 237 -11.51 -25.95 3.57
N GLU A 238 -10.59 -25.65 2.65
CA GLU A 238 -10.87 -25.59 1.21
C GLU A 238 -11.40 -26.93 0.70
N ALA A 239 -10.69 -28.03 0.98
CA ALA A 239 -11.11 -29.37 0.58
C ALA A 239 -12.46 -29.78 1.19
N TYR A 240 -12.70 -29.39 2.45
CA TYR A 240 -13.97 -29.67 3.12
C TYR A 240 -15.15 -28.92 2.47
N LEU A 241 -14.95 -27.70 1.99
CA LEU A 241 -15.99 -26.87 1.38
C LEU A 241 -16.46 -27.41 0.03
N ILE A 242 -15.55 -27.96 -0.79
CA ILE A 242 -15.89 -28.45 -2.14
C ILE A 242 -17.03 -29.48 -2.10
N GLY A 243 -18.03 -29.28 -2.96
CA GLY A 243 -19.21 -30.13 -3.09
C GLY A 243 -20.28 -29.91 -2.01
N LYS A 244 -20.05 -29.02 -1.03
CA LYS A 244 -21.03 -28.69 0.01
C LYS A 244 -21.70 -27.35 -0.23
N THR A 245 -22.89 -27.18 0.35
CA THR A 245 -23.57 -25.89 0.46
C THR A 245 -23.05 -25.13 1.68
N LEU A 246 -22.95 -23.80 1.62
CA LEU A 246 -22.51 -22.93 2.71
C LEU A 246 -23.56 -22.76 3.84
N THR A 247 -24.00 -23.87 4.43
CA THR A 247 -24.84 -23.85 5.64
C THR A 247 -24.03 -23.37 6.85
N GLU A 248 -24.68 -22.92 7.93
CA GLU A 248 -23.98 -22.52 9.16
C GLU A 248 -23.05 -23.62 9.68
N GLN A 249 -23.53 -24.87 9.74
CA GLN A 249 -22.72 -26.01 10.15
C GLN A 249 -21.48 -26.21 9.26
N THR A 250 -21.62 -26.04 7.94
CA THR A 250 -20.50 -26.16 7.00
C THR A 250 -19.50 -25.03 7.20
N ILE A 251 -19.98 -23.80 7.43
CA ILE A 251 -19.14 -22.63 7.68
C ILE A 251 -18.35 -22.77 8.98
N GLU A 252 -19.01 -23.18 10.06
CA GLU A 252 -18.39 -23.38 11.37
C GLU A 252 -17.30 -24.45 11.32
N GLU A 253 -17.57 -25.58 10.67
CA GLU A 253 -16.58 -26.64 10.52
C GLU A 253 -15.40 -26.23 9.63
N ALA A 254 -15.66 -25.54 8.52
CA ALA A 254 -14.59 -25.01 7.67
C ALA A 254 -13.72 -23.98 8.43
N ALA A 255 -14.33 -23.15 9.27
CA ALA A 255 -13.61 -22.19 10.10
C ALA A 255 -12.73 -22.89 11.17
N ARG A 256 -13.25 -23.94 11.81
CA ARG A 256 -12.50 -24.78 12.75
C ARG A 256 -11.31 -25.44 12.07
N LEU A 257 -11.49 -25.98 10.86
CA LEU A 257 -10.43 -26.55 10.04
C LEU A 257 -9.40 -25.49 9.61
N ALA A 258 -9.81 -24.26 9.30
CA ALA A 258 -8.87 -23.19 9.00
C ALA A 258 -7.97 -22.85 10.20
N ALA A 259 -8.52 -22.87 11.41
CA ALA A 259 -7.76 -22.63 12.64
C ALA A 259 -6.72 -23.74 12.94
N THR A 260 -6.86 -24.96 12.41
CA THR A 260 -5.85 -26.03 12.56
C THR A 260 -4.57 -25.73 11.79
N GLN A 261 -4.59 -24.80 10.83
CA GLN A 261 -3.44 -24.41 10.03
C GLN A 261 -2.69 -23.20 10.58
N ALA A 262 -3.26 -22.51 11.56
CA ALA A 262 -2.62 -21.41 12.25
C ALA A 262 -1.50 -21.92 13.17
N ARG A 263 -0.32 -21.29 13.10
CA ARG A 263 0.83 -21.48 14.01
C ARG A 263 1.31 -20.10 14.51
N PRO A 264 0.46 -19.30 15.17
CA PRO A 264 0.81 -17.94 15.58
C PRO A 264 1.82 -17.95 16.74
N ILE A 265 2.52 -16.83 16.88
CA ILE A 265 3.37 -16.52 18.04
C ILE A 265 2.68 -15.46 18.93
N ASP A 266 3.12 -15.38 20.18
CA ASP A 266 2.81 -14.23 21.04
C ASP A 266 3.63 -13.00 20.61
N ASP A 267 3.01 -11.83 20.61
CA ASP A 267 3.72 -10.55 20.50
C ASP A 267 2.91 -9.40 21.12
N LEU A 268 3.37 -8.15 20.95
CA LEU A 268 2.72 -6.94 21.45
C LEU A 268 1.28 -6.74 20.94
N ARG A 269 0.91 -7.36 19.82
CA ARG A 269 -0.40 -7.20 19.17
C ARG A 269 -1.43 -8.22 19.66
N GLY A 270 -0.99 -9.32 20.29
CA GLY A 270 -1.89 -10.31 20.89
C GLY A 270 -1.26 -11.69 21.02
N SER A 271 -1.87 -12.52 21.88
CA SER A 271 -1.39 -13.88 22.14
C SER A 271 -1.69 -14.84 20.98
N ALA A 272 -0.93 -15.94 20.92
CA ALA A 272 -1.11 -17.04 19.99
C ALA A 272 -2.51 -17.66 20.11
N ASP A 273 -2.99 -17.86 21.35
CA ASP A 273 -4.33 -18.40 21.62
C ASP A 273 -5.44 -17.46 21.13
N TYR A 274 -5.30 -16.16 21.37
CA TYR A 274 -6.23 -15.15 20.86
C TYR A 274 -6.28 -15.16 19.34
N ARG A 275 -5.12 -15.16 18.68
CA ARG A 275 -5.03 -15.22 17.21
C ARG A 275 -5.71 -16.49 16.67
N LYS A 276 -5.47 -17.64 17.28
CA LYS A 276 -6.07 -18.91 16.85
C LYS A 276 -7.60 -18.90 16.98
N ALA A 277 -8.13 -18.42 18.10
CA ALA A 277 -9.58 -18.28 18.28
C ALA A 277 -10.20 -17.28 17.28
N MET A 278 -9.46 -16.21 16.96
CA MET A 278 -9.92 -15.22 16.01
C MET A 278 -9.85 -15.70 14.55
N VAL A 279 -8.96 -16.63 14.19
CA VAL A 279 -8.99 -17.26 12.84
C VAL A 279 -10.35 -17.91 12.58
N GLU A 280 -10.84 -18.72 13.51
CA GLU A 280 -12.14 -19.36 13.41
C GLU A 280 -13.26 -18.31 13.25
N THR A 281 -13.24 -17.28 14.10
CA THR A 281 -14.24 -16.20 14.05
C THR A 281 -14.24 -15.44 12.72
N LEU A 282 -13.05 -15.07 12.21
CA LEU A 282 -12.94 -14.28 10.98
C LEU A 282 -13.24 -15.11 9.73
N VAL A 283 -12.81 -16.37 9.66
CA VAL A 283 -13.13 -17.25 8.53
C VAL A 283 -14.63 -17.54 8.48
N ALA A 284 -15.27 -17.78 9.62
CA ALA A 284 -16.72 -17.97 9.66
C ALA A 284 -17.47 -16.70 9.19
N ARG A 285 -17.04 -15.51 9.66
CA ARG A 285 -17.61 -14.22 9.22
C ARG A 285 -17.43 -14.00 7.72
N LEU A 286 -16.23 -14.27 7.20
CA LEU A 286 -15.88 -14.16 5.79
C LEU A 286 -16.81 -15.02 4.92
N LEU A 287 -16.94 -16.31 5.24
CA LEU A 287 -17.79 -17.23 4.48
C LEU A 287 -19.28 -16.85 4.54
N ARG A 288 -19.78 -16.36 5.69
CA ARG A 288 -21.14 -15.82 5.81
C ARG A 288 -21.36 -14.61 4.89
N GLN A 289 -20.42 -13.66 4.86
CA GLN A 289 -20.50 -12.50 3.98
C GLN A 289 -20.53 -12.92 2.50
N LEU A 290 -19.71 -13.89 2.09
CA LEU A 290 -19.72 -14.40 0.71
C LEU A 290 -21.05 -15.07 0.34
N ARG A 291 -21.58 -15.90 1.24
CA ARG A 291 -22.90 -16.53 1.07
C ARG A 291 -24.00 -15.49 0.87
N GLU A 292 -23.99 -14.44 1.70
CA GLU A 292 -25.03 -13.41 1.74
C GLU A 292 -24.85 -12.30 0.69
N GLY A 293 -23.76 -12.32 -0.09
CA GLY A 293 -23.47 -11.27 -1.06
C GLY A 293 -23.10 -9.92 -0.43
N ARG A 294 -22.57 -9.96 0.80
CA ARG A 294 -22.18 -8.78 1.61
C ARG A 294 -20.68 -8.51 1.58
N GLU A 295 -19.93 -9.08 0.63
CA GLU A 295 -18.48 -8.86 0.53
C GLU A 295 -18.12 -7.38 0.37
N ARG A 296 -18.97 -6.58 -0.27
CA ARG A 296 -18.75 -5.14 -0.50
C ARG A 296 -19.21 -4.24 0.64
N GLU A 297 -19.76 -4.78 1.73
CA GLU A 297 -20.26 -3.96 2.84
C GLU A 297 -19.14 -3.11 3.47
N GLY A 298 -19.34 -1.79 3.53
CA GLY A 298 -18.34 -0.83 4.02
C GLY A 298 -17.29 -0.41 2.99
N TRP A 299 -17.37 -0.89 1.74
CA TRP A 299 -16.57 -0.36 0.64
C TRP A 299 -17.15 0.97 0.15
N LEU A 300 -16.30 1.98 -0.06
CA LEU A 300 -16.69 3.23 -0.67
C LEU A 300 -16.57 3.11 -2.19
N GLU A 301 -17.56 3.60 -2.95
CA GLU A 301 -17.50 3.56 -4.42
C GLU A 301 -16.30 4.35 -4.96
N THR A 302 -15.94 5.45 -4.29
CA THR A 302 -14.77 6.28 -4.61
C THR A 302 -13.93 6.53 -3.34
N PRO A 303 -13.08 5.56 -2.94
CA PRO A 303 -12.23 5.71 -1.75
C PRO A 303 -11.28 6.89 -1.86
N VAL A 304 -10.93 7.49 -0.73
CA VAL A 304 -10.04 8.65 -0.66
C VAL A 304 -8.60 8.23 -0.94
N THR A 305 -7.94 8.97 -1.84
CA THR A 305 -6.57 8.67 -2.29
C THR A 305 -5.56 9.76 -1.99
N LEU A 306 -6.01 11.01 -1.85
CA LEU A 306 -5.15 12.20 -1.75
C LEU A 306 -4.27 12.38 -2.99
N TRP A 307 -4.88 12.13 -4.16
CA TRP A 307 -4.28 12.39 -5.47
C TRP A 307 -4.46 13.83 -5.93
N GLY A 308 -5.22 14.65 -5.20
CA GLY A 308 -5.66 15.96 -5.66
C GLY A 308 -6.39 15.82 -6.99
N ASP A 309 -5.99 16.63 -7.97
CA ASP A 309 -6.54 16.63 -9.33
C ASP A 309 -5.85 15.62 -10.28
N THR A 310 -4.92 14.81 -9.78
CA THR A 310 -4.21 13.81 -10.60
C THR A 310 -5.03 12.53 -10.76
N ASP A 311 -4.65 11.69 -11.72
CA ASP A 311 -5.25 10.36 -11.95
C ASP A 311 -4.46 9.22 -11.28
N GLY A 312 -3.57 9.55 -10.34
CA GLY A 312 -2.73 8.58 -9.65
C GLY A 312 -1.62 8.00 -10.51
N ARG A 313 -1.29 8.64 -11.64
CA ARG A 313 -0.12 8.29 -12.46
C ARG A 313 1.02 9.25 -12.15
N TRP A 314 2.17 8.67 -11.83
CA TRP A 314 3.40 9.42 -11.66
C TRP A 314 3.92 9.88 -13.02
N PRO A 315 4.37 11.14 -13.16
CA PRO A 315 5.07 11.58 -14.36
C PRO A 315 6.30 10.72 -14.61
N VAL A 316 6.47 10.32 -15.86
CA VAL A 316 7.68 9.63 -16.32
C VAL A 316 8.66 10.71 -16.74
N SER A 317 9.62 11.05 -15.87
CA SER A 317 10.71 11.96 -16.27
C SER A 317 11.64 11.23 -17.25
N THR A 318 11.99 11.91 -18.34
CA THR A 318 12.90 11.44 -19.39
C THR A 318 14.24 12.16 -19.38
N GLY A 319 14.47 13.03 -18.39
CA GLY A 319 15.61 13.93 -18.34
C GLY A 319 16.69 13.53 -17.32
N LEU A 320 17.82 14.23 -17.43
CA LEU A 320 18.96 14.16 -16.52
C LEU A 320 18.91 15.32 -15.51
N GLU A 321 17.71 15.78 -15.14
CA GLU A 321 17.58 16.90 -14.21
C GLU A 321 18.24 16.56 -12.88
N THR A 322 18.97 17.53 -12.32
CA THR A 322 19.62 17.42 -11.01
C THR A 322 18.86 18.17 -9.91
N ALA A 323 17.98 19.10 -10.29
CA ALA A 323 17.21 19.95 -9.38
C ALA A 323 15.72 19.57 -9.37
N ALA A 324 15.05 19.80 -8.25
CA ALA A 324 13.60 19.74 -8.09
C ALA A 324 12.98 21.14 -8.26
N THR A 325 11.69 21.22 -8.55
CA THR A 325 10.91 22.46 -8.41
C THR A 325 10.19 22.43 -7.07
N VAL A 326 10.67 23.16 -6.07
CA VAL A 326 10.06 23.23 -4.74
C VAL A 326 9.30 24.55 -4.59
N ASN A 327 7.98 24.48 -4.36
CA ASN A 327 7.08 25.64 -4.24
C ASN A 327 7.23 26.63 -5.42
N GLY A 328 7.39 26.11 -6.64
CA GLY A 328 7.57 26.89 -7.86
C GLY A 328 8.99 27.40 -8.14
N GLY A 329 9.95 27.20 -7.23
CA GLY A 329 11.35 27.57 -7.40
C GLY A 329 12.26 26.36 -7.67
N ALA A 330 13.27 26.52 -8.53
CA ALA A 330 14.28 25.48 -8.74
C ALA A 330 15.22 25.36 -7.53
N VAL A 331 15.36 24.15 -6.98
CA VAL A 331 16.17 23.85 -5.80
C VAL A 331 16.98 22.57 -6.04
N GLU A 332 18.30 22.65 -5.83
CA GLU A 332 19.14 21.46 -5.74
C GLU A 332 19.01 20.85 -4.34
N LEU A 333 18.55 19.61 -4.29
CA LEU A 333 18.33 18.87 -3.06
C LEU A 333 19.52 17.94 -2.80
N GLU A 334 20.02 17.94 -1.57
CA GLU A 334 21.11 17.05 -1.16
C GLU A 334 20.65 15.58 -1.22
N GLY A 335 21.45 14.74 -1.90
CA GLY A 335 21.18 13.30 -2.06
C GLY A 335 21.66 12.45 -0.89
N GLY A 336 21.53 11.12 -1.00
CA GLY A 336 22.02 10.18 0.02
C GLY A 336 21.19 10.16 1.31
N MET A 337 20.04 10.84 1.34
CA MET A 337 19.15 11.02 2.48
C MET A 337 17.67 10.98 2.06
N THR A 338 16.75 11.13 3.02
CA THR A 338 15.33 11.21 2.68
C THR A 338 14.98 12.57 2.09
N LEU A 339 13.90 12.65 1.33
CA LEU A 339 13.37 13.91 0.81
C LEU A 339 13.01 14.87 1.96
N LEU A 340 12.53 14.34 3.10
CA LEU A 340 12.31 15.11 4.31
C LEU A 340 13.59 15.83 4.77
N ASP A 341 14.68 15.10 4.93
CA ASP A 341 15.94 15.66 5.43
C ASP A 341 16.50 16.69 4.46
N SER A 342 16.44 16.37 3.17
CA SER A 342 16.94 17.22 2.10
C SER A 342 16.17 18.54 1.98
N LEU A 343 14.83 18.50 2.04
CA LEU A 343 13.98 19.71 2.06
C LEU A 343 14.28 20.57 3.28
N ARG A 344 14.50 19.96 4.44
CA ARG A 344 14.80 20.69 5.68
C ARG A 344 16.19 21.32 5.63
N ALA A 345 17.19 20.62 5.08
CA ALA A 345 18.52 21.16 4.83
C ALA A 345 18.50 22.36 3.87
N ALA A 346 17.60 22.34 2.88
CA ALA A 346 17.34 23.46 1.97
C ALA A 346 16.48 24.59 2.58
N GLY A 347 16.05 24.48 3.84
CA GLY A 347 15.34 25.54 4.57
C GLY A 347 13.81 25.43 4.61
N PHE A 348 13.21 24.40 3.99
CA PHE A 348 11.76 24.16 4.01
C PHE A 348 11.33 23.47 5.32
N VAL A 349 11.45 24.18 6.45
CA VAL A 349 11.31 23.64 7.80
C VAL A 349 9.86 23.41 8.25
N GLY A 350 8.86 23.81 7.47
CA GLY A 350 7.45 23.48 7.65
C GLY A 350 7.18 22.00 7.45
N VAL A 351 8.00 21.31 6.66
CA VAL A 351 8.03 19.84 6.61
C VAL A 351 8.67 19.32 7.90
N LYS A 352 7.83 18.72 8.77
CA LYS A 352 8.25 18.32 10.12
C LYS A 352 8.68 16.86 10.17
N GLU A 353 9.83 16.63 10.80
CA GLU A 353 10.24 15.30 11.23
C GLU A 353 9.48 14.92 12.49
N GLY A 354 8.54 13.97 12.39
CA GLY A 354 7.79 13.46 13.53
C GLY A 354 8.28 12.08 13.96
N CYS A 355 7.75 11.03 13.32
CA CYS A 355 8.16 9.65 13.61
C CYS A 355 9.32 9.17 12.73
N ALA A 356 9.56 9.80 11.57
CA ALA A 356 10.49 9.33 10.53
C ALA A 356 10.24 7.90 9.98
N GLU A 357 9.06 7.32 10.26
CA GLU A 357 8.69 5.95 9.87
C GLU A 357 7.41 5.90 9.02
N GLY A 358 6.90 7.05 8.55
CA GLY A 358 5.68 7.15 7.75
C GLY A 358 4.36 6.98 8.51
N GLU A 359 4.38 6.91 9.84
CA GLU A 359 3.17 6.73 10.65
C GLU A 359 2.40 8.02 10.92
N CYS A 360 3.11 9.11 11.26
CA CYS A 360 2.48 10.31 11.83
C CYS A 360 2.05 11.37 10.82
N GLY A 361 2.55 11.31 9.59
CA GLY A 361 2.22 12.24 8.51
C GLY A 361 2.63 13.70 8.71
N ALA A 362 3.47 14.02 9.70
CA ALA A 362 3.93 15.40 9.90
C ALA A 362 4.81 15.94 8.74
N CYS A 363 5.39 15.03 7.97
CA CYS A 363 6.24 15.30 6.81
C CYS A 363 5.49 15.22 5.47
N THR A 364 4.16 15.24 5.47
CA THR A 364 3.40 15.18 4.21
C THR A 364 3.78 16.35 3.31
N VAL A 365 4.08 16.05 2.05
CA VAL A 365 4.28 17.01 0.95
C VAL A 365 3.50 16.51 -0.26
N TYR A 366 3.28 17.37 -1.25
CA TYR A 366 2.88 16.89 -2.58
C TYR A 366 4.13 16.63 -3.39
N LEU A 367 4.23 15.45 -3.98
CA LEU A 367 5.22 15.12 -5.00
C LEU A 367 4.44 14.85 -6.28
N ASP A 368 4.72 15.62 -7.34
CA ASP A 368 4.00 15.55 -8.62
C ASP A 368 2.46 15.58 -8.43
N GLY A 369 1.98 16.47 -7.54
CA GLY A 369 0.55 16.65 -7.23
C GLY A 369 -0.07 15.63 -6.26
N MET A 370 0.61 14.55 -5.90
CA MET A 370 0.10 13.53 -4.99
C MET A 370 0.67 13.67 -3.57
N ALA A 371 -0.17 13.52 -2.55
CA ALA A 371 0.28 13.56 -1.16
C ALA A 371 1.12 12.32 -0.80
N VAL A 372 2.34 12.53 -0.30
CA VAL A 372 3.28 11.47 0.10
C VAL A 372 3.98 11.80 1.42
N MET A 373 4.53 10.77 2.08
CA MET A 373 5.37 10.96 3.26
C MET A 373 6.82 11.21 2.85
N ALA A 374 7.33 12.43 2.98
CA ALA A 374 8.68 12.79 2.53
C ALA A 374 9.79 11.97 3.20
N CYS A 375 9.58 11.49 4.43
CA CYS A 375 10.55 10.60 5.11
C CYS A 375 10.72 9.23 4.45
N LEU A 376 9.83 8.84 3.53
CA LEU A 376 9.85 7.55 2.83
C LEU A 376 10.17 7.68 1.34
N VAL A 377 10.72 8.81 0.93
CA VAL A 377 11.13 9.09 -0.44
C VAL A 377 12.63 9.39 -0.48
N PRO A 378 13.44 8.75 -1.33
CA PRO A 378 14.84 9.17 -1.55
C PRO A 378 14.87 10.57 -2.14
N ALA A 379 15.79 11.43 -1.69
CA ALA A 379 15.87 12.80 -2.17
C ALA A 379 16.07 12.89 -3.70
N GLU A 380 16.84 11.98 -4.30
CA GLU A 380 17.10 11.94 -5.75
C GLU A 380 15.83 11.71 -6.57
N ARG A 381 14.79 11.10 -5.96
CA ARG A 381 13.51 10.96 -6.66
C ARG A 381 12.90 12.32 -6.98
N ALA A 382 13.15 13.36 -6.20
CA ALA A 382 12.56 14.68 -6.44
C ALA A 382 13.18 15.44 -7.62
N ALA A 383 14.33 15.03 -8.14
CA ALA A 383 14.95 15.71 -9.27
C ALA A 383 14.04 15.69 -10.51
N GLY A 384 13.80 16.82 -11.17
CA GLY A 384 12.86 16.93 -12.29
C GLY A 384 11.38 16.76 -11.91
N SER A 385 11.06 16.69 -10.62
CA SER A 385 9.69 16.64 -10.09
C SER A 385 9.28 17.96 -9.45
N GLU A 386 7.97 18.13 -9.32
CA GLU A 386 7.39 19.22 -8.53
C GLU A 386 7.17 18.76 -7.09
N VAL A 387 7.62 19.56 -6.12
CA VAL A 387 7.41 19.36 -4.70
C VAL A 387 6.70 20.57 -4.12
N VAL A 388 5.54 20.36 -3.50
CA VAL A 388 4.82 21.42 -2.78
C VAL A 388 4.84 21.09 -1.29
N THR A 389 5.39 22.00 -0.50
CA THR A 389 5.38 21.96 0.97
C THR A 389 4.24 22.82 1.51
N VAL A 390 4.04 22.82 2.84
CA VAL A 390 2.97 23.64 3.45
C VAL A 390 3.13 25.13 3.17
N GLU A 391 4.37 25.59 3.02
CA GLU A 391 4.71 26.97 2.65
C GLU A 391 4.27 27.32 1.22
N GLY A 392 4.18 26.33 0.32
CA GLY A 392 3.76 26.52 -1.07
C GLY A 392 2.26 26.48 -1.30
N LEU A 393 1.44 26.17 -0.29
CA LEU A 393 -0.03 26.11 -0.42
C LEU A 393 -0.72 27.49 -0.51
N THR A 394 0.02 28.60 -0.46
CA THR A 394 -0.57 29.95 -0.56
C THR A 394 -1.43 30.07 -1.81
N GLY A 395 -2.56 30.81 -1.71
CA GLY A 395 -3.55 30.92 -2.79
C GLY A 395 -2.90 31.22 -4.15
N SER A 396 -3.45 30.62 -5.21
CA SER A 396 -2.95 30.53 -6.59
C SER A 396 -2.73 31.86 -7.34
N SER A 397 -2.53 32.98 -6.65
CA SER A 397 -2.11 34.27 -7.19
C SER A 397 -0.79 34.70 -6.57
N ALA A 398 0.23 34.85 -7.40
CA ALA A 398 1.60 35.27 -7.04
C ALA A 398 1.73 36.67 -6.39
N GLU A 399 0.62 37.38 -6.15
CA GLU A 399 0.61 38.74 -5.60
C GLU A 399 0.33 38.83 -4.09
N SER A 400 0.12 37.70 -3.40
CA SER A 400 -0.25 37.73 -1.98
C SER A 400 0.38 36.60 -1.18
N SER A 401 1.65 36.76 -0.77
CA SER A 401 2.25 35.87 0.25
C SER A 401 1.59 36.02 1.64
N GLU A 402 0.53 36.84 1.77
CA GLU A 402 -0.28 37.04 2.98
C GLU A 402 -1.62 36.26 2.96
N LEU A 403 -2.05 35.70 1.82
CA LEU A 403 -3.31 34.97 1.73
C LEU A 403 -3.12 33.48 2.07
N LEU A 404 -3.63 33.10 3.24
CA LEU A 404 -3.66 31.71 3.71
C LEU A 404 -4.55 30.84 2.82
N HIS A 405 -4.16 29.57 2.65
CA HIS A 405 -5.03 28.57 2.03
C HIS A 405 -6.33 28.40 2.86
N ARG A 406 -7.45 28.09 2.20
CA ARG A 406 -8.76 27.91 2.87
C ARG A 406 -8.71 26.96 4.07
N VAL A 407 -7.93 25.88 3.97
CA VAL A 407 -7.72 24.90 5.06
C VAL A 407 -6.96 25.50 6.22
N GLN A 408 -5.93 26.31 5.94
CA GLN A 408 -5.15 26.99 6.99
C GLN A 408 -6.05 27.96 7.75
N GLN A 409 -6.86 28.74 7.03
CA GLN A 409 -7.83 29.67 7.62
C GLN A 409 -8.88 28.94 8.46
N ALA A 410 -9.50 27.88 7.92
CA ALA A 410 -10.53 27.12 8.63
C ALA A 410 -10.01 26.44 9.91
N LEU A 411 -8.76 25.94 9.90
CA LEU A 411 -8.13 25.37 11.08
C LEU A 411 -7.87 26.43 12.17
N ILE A 412 -7.53 27.66 11.79
CA ILE A 412 -7.37 28.77 12.74
C ILE A 412 -8.73 29.12 13.36
N GLU A 413 -9.75 29.34 12.54
CA GLU A 413 -11.10 29.73 12.97
C GLU A 413 -11.77 28.67 13.85
N SER A 414 -11.56 27.39 13.53
CA SER A 414 -12.11 26.28 14.30
C SER A 414 -11.34 25.99 15.60
N GLY A 415 -10.16 26.60 15.79
CA GLY A 415 -9.24 26.25 16.87
C GLY A 415 -8.65 24.83 16.72
N GLY A 416 -8.50 24.37 15.47
CA GLY A 416 -7.92 23.07 15.11
C GLY A 416 -6.39 23.03 15.24
N VAL A 417 -5.74 24.18 15.48
CA VAL A 417 -4.30 24.31 15.68
C VAL A 417 -3.96 24.22 17.17
N GLN A 418 -3.59 23.02 17.64
CA GLN A 418 -3.19 22.77 19.03
C GLN A 418 -1.71 23.11 19.29
N CYS A 419 -0.83 22.11 19.48
CA CYS A 419 0.63 22.35 19.62
C CYS A 419 1.33 22.71 18.30
N GLY A 420 0.64 22.56 17.17
CA GLY A 420 1.14 22.95 15.84
C GLY A 420 2.06 21.94 15.15
N PHE A 421 2.55 20.91 15.84
CA PHE A 421 3.59 20.02 15.28
C PHE A 421 3.10 19.17 14.10
N CYS A 422 1.91 18.57 14.22
CA CYS A 422 1.29 17.77 13.15
C CYS A 422 0.51 18.62 12.15
N THR A 423 0.28 19.91 12.45
CA THR A 423 -0.59 20.79 11.68
C THR A 423 -0.15 20.93 10.22
N PRO A 424 1.14 21.09 9.87
CA PRO A 424 1.57 21.14 8.47
C PRO A 424 1.09 19.93 7.67
N GLY A 425 1.35 18.71 8.17
CA GLY A 425 0.92 17.49 7.50
C GLY A 425 -0.60 17.34 7.39
N ILE A 426 -1.34 17.77 8.40
CA ILE A 426 -2.82 17.79 8.38
C ILE A 426 -3.33 18.74 7.30
N VAL A 427 -2.74 19.94 7.21
CA VAL A 427 -3.09 20.94 6.19
C VAL A 427 -2.88 20.36 4.79
N MET A 428 -1.72 19.74 4.54
CA MET A 428 -1.43 19.12 3.24
C MET A 428 -2.45 18.02 2.91
N SER A 429 -2.72 17.09 3.83
CA SER A 429 -3.69 16.02 3.56
C SER A 429 -5.11 16.54 3.34
N ALA A 430 -5.55 17.54 4.12
CA ALA A 430 -6.87 18.13 3.98
C ALA A 430 -7.01 18.96 2.70
N ALA A 431 -5.97 19.68 2.29
CA ALA A 431 -5.96 20.39 1.02
C ALA A 431 -6.07 19.40 -0.15
N ALA A 432 -5.29 18.32 -0.16
CA ALA A 432 -5.37 17.28 -1.21
C ALA A 432 -6.75 16.59 -1.25
N LEU A 433 -7.39 16.39 -0.09
CA LEU A 433 -8.77 15.90 -0.06
C LEU A 433 -9.73 16.89 -0.72
N LEU A 434 -9.60 18.18 -0.41
CA LEU A 434 -10.51 19.20 -0.93
C LEU A 434 -10.30 19.52 -2.42
N ASP A 435 -9.14 19.15 -2.97
CA ASP A 435 -8.89 19.12 -4.41
C ASP A 435 -9.55 17.87 -5.03
N GLU A 436 -9.43 16.70 -4.36
CA GLU A 436 -10.08 15.46 -4.81
C GLU A 436 -11.63 15.46 -4.66
N ARG A 437 -12.17 16.27 -3.73
CA ARG A 437 -13.58 16.31 -3.33
C ARG A 437 -14.00 17.74 -3.01
N THR A 438 -14.98 18.28 -3.74
CA THR A 438 -15.45 19.65 -3.54
C THR A 438 -16.11 19.87 -2.17
N ASN A 439 -16.79 18.87 -1.62
CA ASN A 439 -17.53 18.96 -0.35
C ASN A 439 -17.48 17.60 0.39
N PRO A 440 -16.31 17.25 0.99
CA PRO A 440 -16.13 15.95 1.62
C PRO A 440 -16.99 15.83 2.88
N ASP A 441 -17.52 14.64 3.13
CA ASP A 441 -18.19 14.35 4.39
C ASP A 441 -17.20 14.04 5.53
N ARG A 442 -17.74 13.84 6.75
CA ARG A 442 -16.91 13.56 7.93
C ARG A 442 -16.15 12.23 7.83
N LEU A 443 -16.69 11.23 7.15
CA LEU A 443 -16.02 9.94 6.97
C LEU A 443 -14.87 10.06 5.98
N GLU A 444 -15.06 10.78 4.88
CA GLU A 444 -14.01 11.09 3.92
C GLU A 444 -12.88 11.91 4.55
N ALA A 445 -13.22 12.92 5.35
CA ALA A 445 -12.24 13.70 6.13
C ALA A 445 -11.49 12.83 7.14
N GLN A 446 -12.16 11.88 7.80
CA GLN A 446 -11.51 10.91 8.69
C GLN A 446 -10.54 10.01 7.93
N GLU A 447 -10.94 9.50 6.76
CA GLU A 447 -10.11 8.64 5.92
C GLU A 447 -8.84 9.35 5.43
N ALA A 448 -9.00 10.57 4.90
CA ALA A 448 -7.90 11.42 4.47
C ALA A 448 -6.85 11.64 5.57
N LEU A 449 -7.31 11.86 6.79
CA LEU A 449 -6.46 12.17 7.94
C LEU A 449 -5.99 10.95 8.72
N THR A 450 -6.30 9.73 8.28
CA THR A 450 -5.81 8.49 8.94
C THR A 450 -4.28 8.42 9.02
N GLY A 451 -3.58 9.08 8.10
CA GLY A 451 -2.12 9.18 8.07
C GLY A 451 -1.54 10.29 8.94
N ASN A 452 -2.36 11.08 9.62
CA ASN A 452 -1.92 12.24 10.41
C ASN A 452 -2.20 12.04 11.89
N LEU A 453 -1.15 11.78 12.68
CA LEU A 453 -1.27 11.56 14.12
C LEU A 453 -1.03 12.85 14.91
N CYS A 454 -2.08 13.32 15.59
CA CYS A 454 -2.03 14.43 16.53
C CYS A 454 -1.88 13.94 17.97
N ARG A 455 -0.73 14.22 18.59
CA ARG A 455 -0.44 13.88 19.99
C ARG A 455 -1.36 14.62 20.98
N CYS A 456 -1.87 15.79 20.61
CA CYS A 456 -2.78 16.58 21.43
C CYS A 456 -4.25 16.13 21.31
N THR A 457 -4.54 15.12 20.47
CA THR A 457 -5.86 14.46 20.34
C THR A 457 -7.05 15.35 19.94
N GLY A 458 -6.81 16.57 19.43
CA GLY A 458 -7.86 17.55 19.08
C GLY A 458 -8.57 17.29 17.76
N TYR A 459 -8.71 16.03 17.34
CA TYR A 459 -9.22 15.65 16.03
C TYR A 459 -10.61 16.19 15.73
N ARG A 460 -11.45 16.46 16.74
CA ARG A 460 -12.81 16.97 16.52
C ARG A 460 -12.78 18.31 15.77
N LYS A 461 -12.01 19.28 16.27
CA LYS A 461 -11.88 20.61 15.66
C LYS A 461 -11.11 20.58 14.35
N ILE A 462 -10.16 19.67 14.21
CA ILE A 462 -9.47 19.43 12.94
C ILE A 462 -10.47 18.95 11.89
N LEU A 463 -11.29 17.93 12.20
CA LEU A 463 -12.30 17.41 11.28
C LEU A 463 -13.37 18.45 10.96
N ASP A 464 -13.82 19.21 11.96
CA ASP A 464 -14.81 20.28 11.77
C ASP A 464 -14.30 21.40 10.84
N ALA A 465 -12.96 21.58 10.72
CA ALA A 465 -12.36 22.55 9.82
C ALA A 465 -12.23 22.07 8.36
N VAL A 466 -12.35 20.75 8.13
CA VAL A 466 -12.17 20.14 6.80
C VAL A 466 -13.50 19.98 6.06
N VAL A 467 -14.60 19.86 6.79
CA VAL A 467 -15.95 19.56 6.25
C VAL A 467 -16.85 20.77 6.17
#